data_AF-A0A067K8E3-F1
#
_entry.id   AF-A0A067K8E3-F1
#
_cell.length_a   1.000
_cell.length_b   1.000
_cell.length_c   1.000
_cell.angle_alpha   90.00
_cell.angle_beta   90.00
_cell.angle_gamma   90.00
#
_symmetry.space_group_name_H-M   'P 1'
#
loop_
_entity.id
_entity.type
_entity.pdbx_description
1 polymer ?
#
loop_
_entity_poly.entity_id
_entity_poly.type
_entity_poly.pdbx_seq_one_letter_code
_entity_poly.pdbx_strand_id
1 'polypeptide(L)'
;MNSVPFHAAPAAPPAPPWFPMLPSNPPQSSDFWETKNVNDQLRELQQTMILVKAMQKELELLMKIKDAKESAEYGERVSVEPVDCVLSKCLEDRKIDLKAQESLSLDAACSLMSKLRAQLEPFRPLIDEASNWEDKSVAIRLSNKMLKSKRNKLWRKKKRKRIAEMGAKVQEQFDQADREADDWMAREIAKDAAQLKVGKMKEIAKLKVKEERKRLESELELVLIVEKLQELRSMRIQKLKKQGHFLPEEDDKFLERVRAAVEEEERQAIAAADTDAAKDAIATAEESRKTSQNSEESRKSTQNHGPISKDSSDDNVGTKEIKGKVIESKDNIGSGAVTGPSEERGTKVQSYSKTYDSVANLPTEFYHYYHGSNNDMGTLIEVRRTWDAYIRPGGSRIPGHWVQAPPPADDIWASYLVRPSN
;
A
#
# COMPACT_ATOMS: atom_id res chain seq x y z
N MET A 1 88.08 18.37 -47.85
CA MET A 1 87.45 19.01 -46.68
C MET A 1 86.42 18.05 -46.12
N ASN A 2 86.20 17.87 -44.83
CA ASN A 2 87.00 17.88 -43.62
C ASN A 2 86.10 17.16 -42.60
N SER A 3 86.72 16.40 -41.71
CA SER A 3 86.12 15.56 -40.68
C SER A 3 85.21 16.33 -39.71
N VAL A 4 84.16 15.67 -39.21
CA VAL A 4 83.79 15.78 -37.79
C VAL A 4 83.39 14.38 -37.27
N PRO A 5 84.11 13.84 -36.27
CA PRO A 5 83.84 12.55 -35.64
C PRO A 5 82.87 12.71 -34.46
N PHE A 6 81.83 11.87 -34.38
CA PHE A 6 81.08 11.74 -33.14
C PHE A 6 81.80 10.78 -32.19
N HIS A 7 82.29 11.34 -31.10
CA HIS A 7 82.94 10.66 -30.00
C HIS A 7 82.09 9.52 -29.43
N ALA A 8 82.71 8.35 -29.30
CA ALA A 8 82.25 7.29 -28.41
C ALA A 8 82.28 7.79 -26.96
N ALA A 9 81.13 7.73 -26.28
CA ALA A 9 81.04 7.93 -24.84
C ALA A 9 81.45 6.64 -24.09
N PRO A 10 82.00 6.72 -22.87
CA PRO A 10 82.66 5.59 -22.20
C PRO A 10 81.66 4.55 -21.70
N ALA A 11 82.07 3.28 -21.75
CA ALA A 11 81.35 2.17 -21.14
C ALA A 11 81.05 2.44 -19.66
N ALA A 12 79.77 2.32 -19.29
CA ALA A 12 79.33 2.36 -17.90
C ALA A 12 79.93 1.16 -17.12
N PRO A 13 80.31 1.34 -15.84
CA PRO A 13 80.84 0.24 -15.03
C PRO A 13 79.76 -0.84 -14.79
N PRO A 14 80.14 -2.13 -14.72
CA PRO A 14 79.18 -3.20 -14.48
C PRO A 14 78.53 -3.02 -13.11
N ALA A 15 77.19 -3.03 -13.08
CA ALA A 15 76.41 -3.00 -11.85
C ALA A 15 76.79 -4.19 -10.94
N PRO A 16 76.88 -4.00 -9.62
CA PRO A 16 77.20 -5.08 -8.69
C PRO A 16 76.11 -6.16 -8.73
N PRO A 17 76.46 -7.45 -8.57
CA PRO A 17 75.47 -8.53 -8.59
C PRO A 17 74.51 -8.36 -7.42
N TRP A 18 73.22 -8.23 -7.76
CA TRP A 18 72.13 -8.13 -6.80
C TRP A 18 72.04 -9.45 -6.05
N PHE A 19 72.41 -9.44 -4.77
CA PHE A 19 72.11 -10.57 -3.89
C PHE A 19 70.59 -10.71 -3.77
N PRO A 20 70.03 -11.92 -3.88
CA PRO A 20 68.62 -12.14 -3.58
C PRO A 20 68.34 -11.75 -2.12
N MET A 21 67.57 -10.68 -1.91
CA MET A 21 67.00 -10.41 -0.60
C MET A 21 66.06 -11.58 -0.26
N LEU A 22 66.48 -12.44 0.66
CA LEU A 22 65.59 -13.36 1.35
C LEU A 22 64.43 -12.55 1.96
N PRO A 23 63.19 -13.05 1.90
CA PRO A 23 62.07 -12.39 2.57
C PRO A 23 62.40 -12.29 4.06
N SER A 24 62.33 -11.07 4.60
CA SER A 24 62.39 -10.84 6.03
C SER A 24 61.33 -11.71 6.69
N ASN A 25 61.76 -12.69 7.48
CA ASN A 25 60.85 -13.37 8.40
C ASN A 25 60.12 -12.30 9.20
N PRO A 26 58.77 -12.35 9.30
CA PRO A 26 58.06 -11.40 10.13
C PRO A 26 58.61 -11.51 11.56
N PRO A 27 58.83 -10.37 12.26
CA PRO A 27 59.27 -10.43 13.65
C PRO A 27 58.24 -11.22 14.46
N GLN A 28 58.72 -12.01 15.42
CA GLN A 28 57.90 -12.88 16.29
C GLN A 28 56.79 -12.11 17.06
N SER A 29 56.82 -10.77 17.07
CA SER A 29 55.77 -9.88 17.60
C SER A 29 54.57 -9.65 16.65
N SER A 30 54.70 -9.99 15.35
CA SER A 30 53.64 -9.82 14.35
C SER A 30 52.39 -10.64 14.67
N ASP A 31 52.56 -11.82 15.25
CA ASP A 31 51.47 -12.75 15.52
C ASP A 31 50.55 -12.25 16.65
N PHE A 32 51.07 -11.44 17.58
CA PHE A 32 50.26 -10.86 18.65
C PHE A 32 49.10 -10.02 18.10
N TRP A 33 49.37 -9.21 17.07
CA TRP A 33 48.38 -8.31 16.46
C TRP A 33 47.35 -9.02 15.56
N GLU A 34 47.35 -10.36 15.52
CA GLU A 34 46.27 -11.11 14.91
C GLU A 34 44.97 -10.95 15.71
N THR A 35 43.84 -10.82 15.01
CA THR A 35 42.53 -10.54 15.61
C THR A 35 42.12 -11.49 16.73
N LYS A 36 42.52 -12.77 16.66
CA LYS A 36 42.18 -13.77 17.70
C LYS A 36 43.03 -13.53 18.95
N ASN A 37 44.34 -13.42 18.77
CA ASN A 37 45.31 -13.25 19.85
C ASN A 37 45.06 -11.96 20.63
N VAL A 38 44.82 -10.83 19.95
CA VAL A 38 44.47 -9.57 20.62
C VAL A 38 43.16 -9.69 21.42
N ASN A 39 42.16 -10.39 20.87
CA ASN A 39 40.87 -10.55 21.54
C ASN A 39 40.96 -11.48 22.77
N ASP A 40 41.76 -12.53 22.66
CA ASP A 40 42.02 -13.47 23.75
C ASP A 40 42.78 -12.77 24.88
N GLN A 41 43.81 -12.00 24.55
CA GLN A 41 44.55 -11.17 25.51
C GLN A 41 43.65 -10.15 26.21
N LEU A 42 42.79 -9.44 25.45
CA LEU A 42 41.86 -8.46 26.03
C LEU A 42 40.82 -9.12 26.94
N ARG A 43 40.37 -10.33 26.62
CA ARG A 43 39.44 -11.09 27.46
C ARG A 43 40.12 -11.53 28.77
N GLU A 44 41.33 -12.02 28.71
CA GLU A 44 42.09 -12.38 29.91
C GLU A 44 42.40 -11.15 30.78
N LEU A 45 42.75 -10.02 30.15
CA LEU A 45 42.95 -8.75 30.84
C LEU A 45 41.67 -8.27 31.54
N GLN A 46 40.51 -8.48 30.91
CA GLN A 46 39.22 -8.17 31.54
C GLN A 46 38.95 -9.05 32.76
N GLN A 47 39.28 -10.35 32.69
CA GLN A 47 39.12 -11.27 33.82
C GLN A 47 40.06 -10.94 34.98
N THR A 48 41.33 -10.62 34.69
CA THR A 48 42.28 -10.21 35.72
C THR A 48 41.89 -8.88 36.35
N MET A 49 41.36 -7.93 35.56
CA MET A 49 40.83 -6.67 36.08
C MET A 49 39.63 -6.88 37.04
N ILE A 50 38.74 -7.84 36.74
CA ILE A 50 37.64 -8.19 37.65
C ILE A 50 38.19 -8.74 38.98
N LEU A 51 39.17 -9.63 38.91
CA LEU A 51 39.79 -10.23 40.09
C LEU A 51 40.56 -9.21 40.93
N VAL A 52 41.26 -8.27 40.29
CA VAL A 52 41.96 -7.17 40.95
C VAL A 52 40.97 -6.24 41.66
N LYS A 53 39.83 -5.92 41.03
CA LYS A 53 38.78 -5.14 41.69
C LYS A 53 38.16 -5.86 42.89
N ALA A 54 38.01 -7.18 42.82
CA ALA A 54 37.54 -7.98 43.95
C ALA A 54 38.57 -7.97 45.09
N MET A 55 39.84 -8.18 44.77
CA MET A 55 40.95 -8.14 45.73
C MET A 55 41.11 -6.77 46.38
N GLN A 56 40.94 -5.68 45.62
CA GLN A 56 40.92 -4.32 46.15
C GLN A 56 39.85 -4.16 47.23
N LYS A 57 38.61 -4.62 46.97
CA LYS A 57 37.53 -4.57 47.96
C LYS A 57 37.83 -5.41 49.20
N GLU A 58 38.43 -6.59 49.02
CA GLU A 58 38.84 -7.43 50.15
C GLU A 58 39.86 -6.71 51.04
N LEU A 59 40.89 -6.09 50.44
CA LEU A 59 41.89 -5.31 51.18
C LEU A 59 41.29 -4.08 51.86
N GLU A 60 40.35 -3.38 51.21
CA GLU A 60 39.61 -2.26 51.81
C GLU A 60 38.80 -2.71 53.04
N LEU A 61 38.14 -3.88 52.97
CA LEU A 61 37.40 -4.46 54.09
C LEU A 61 38.33 -4.89 55.23
N LEU A 62 39.47 -5.52 54.93
CA LEU A 62 40.46 -5.90 55.94
C LEU A 62 41.02 -4.68 56.67
N MET A 63 41.31 -3.59 55.94
CA MET A 63 41.75 -2.32 56.51
C MET A 63 40.70 -1.75 57.49
N LYS A 64 39.42 -1.72 57.10
CA LYS A 64 38.33 -1.28 57.98
C LYS A 64 38.18 -2.14 59.23
N ILE A 65 38.29 -3.46 59.11
CA ILE A 65 38.20 -4.40 60.25
C ILE A 65 39.36 -4.17 61.22
N LYS A 66 40.56 -3.93 60.69
CA LYS A 66 41.75 -3.61 61.49
C LYS A 66 41.57 -2.29 62.25
N ASP A 67 41.13 -1.23 61.58
CA ASP A 67 40.86 0.08 62.20
C ASP A 67 39.77 -0.01 63.29
N ALA A 68 38.74 -0.82 63.05
CA ALA A 68 37.67 -1.09 64.02
C ALA A 68 38.18 -1.87 65.26
N LYS A 69 39.17 -2.75 65.08
CA LYS A 69 39.77 -3.53 66.18
C LYS A 69 40.74 -2.70 67.02
N GLU A 70 41.52 -1.82 66.39
CA GLU A 70 42.41 -0.88 67.09
C GLU A 70 41.62 0.22 67.85
N SER A 71 40.48 0.67 67.32
CA SER A 71 39.59 1.62 68.01
C SER A 71 38.80 1.00 69.19
N ALA A 72 38.49 -0.30 69.14
CA ALA A 72 37.83 -1.02 70.23
C ALA A 72 38.72 -1.16 71.50
N GLU A 73 40.05 -1.15 71.36
CA GLU A 73 41.00 -1.12 72.49
C GLU A 73 40.99 0.24 73.23
N TYR A 74 40.45 1.30 72.61
CA TYR A 74 40.28 2.64 73.19
C TYR A 74 38.80 3.03 73.33
N GLY A 75 37.94 2.12 73.79
CA GLY A 75 36.65 2.45 74.44
C GLY A 75 35.56 3.15 73.61
N GLU A 76 35.76 3.47 72.33
CA GLU A 76 34.77 4.17 71.51
C GLU A 76 34.20 3.24 70.43
N ARG A 77 32.98 2.75 70.67
CA ARG A 77 32.29 1.80 69.79
C ARG A 77 31.75 2.53 68.56
N VAL A 78 32.60 2.69 67.55
CA VAL A 78 32.18 3.18 66.22
C VAL A 78 31.31 2.12 65.54
N SER A 79 30.18 2.57 64.98
CA SER A 79 29.18 1.75 64.30
C SER A 79 29.75 1.09 63.04
N VAL A 80 29.95 -0.23 63.08
CA VAL A 80 30.44 -1.06 61.97
C VAL A 80 29.31 -1.29 60.94
N GLU A 81 29.58 -1.06 59.64
CA GLU A 81 28.60 -1.30 58.56
C GLU A 81 28.26 -2.80 58.43
N PRO A 82 27.04 -3.18 57.97
CA PRO A 82 26.59 -4.57 57.93
C PRO A 82 27.46 -5.54 57.12
N VAL A 83 28.27 -5.04 56.18
CA VAL A 83 29.13 -5.85 55.28
C VAL A 83 30.47 -6.20 55.94
N ASP A 84 31.02 -5.32 56.78
CA ASP A 84 32.29 -5.51 57.48
C ASP A 84 32.17 -6.67 58.50
N CYS A 85 30.98 -6.83 59.09
CA CYS A 85 30.63 -7.96 59.95
C CYS A 85 30.64 -9.32 59.23
N VAL A 86 30.37 -9.38 57.93
CA VAL A 86 30.28 -10.65 57.18
C VAL A 86 31.66 -11.24 56.91
N LEU A 87 32.64 -10.42 56.53
CA LEU A 87 34.01 -10.89 56.31
C LEU A 87 34.66 -11.29 57.63
N SER A 88 34.53 -10.47 58.67
CA SER A 88 35.05 -10.77 60.01
C SER A 88 34.48 -12.10 60.55
N LYS A 89 33.15 -12.28 60.47
CA LYS A 89 32.49 -13.53 60.86
C LYS A 89 32.96 -14.73 60.04
N CYS A 90 33.17 -14.56 58.73
CA CYS A 90 33.69 -15.62 57.87
C CYS A 90 35.12 -16.05 58.24
N LEU A 91 35.97 -15.11 58.69
CA LEU A 91 37.32 -15.42 59.16
C LEU A 91 37.29 -16.17 60.50
N GLU A 92 36.42 -15.76 61.41
CA GLU A 92 36.19 -16.45 62.69
C GLU A 92 35.65 -17.87 62.49
N ASP A 93 34.65 -18.05 61.63
CA ASP A 93 34.05 -19.35 61.30
C ASP A 93 35.09 -20.32 60.72
N ARG A 94 36.06 -19.79 59.95
CA ARG A 94 37.14 -20.57 59.33
C ARG A 94 38.39 -20.67 60.19
N LYS A 95 38.41 -20.04 61.38
CA LYS A 95 39.58 -19.97 62.29
C LYS A 95 40.84 -19.46 61.59
N ILE A 96 40.68 -18.50 60.69
CA ILE A 96 41.80 -17.88 59.97
C ILE A 96 42.24 -16.65 60.77
N ASP A 97 43.54 -16.58 61.06
CA ASP A 97 44.11 -15.40 61.70
C ASP A 97 44.07 -14.20 60.76
N LEU A 98 43.66 -13.03 61.27
CA LEU A 98 43.50 -11.81 60.48
C LEU A 98 44.83 -11.39 59.84
N LYS A 99 45.93 -11.47 60.59
CA LYS A 99 47.27 -11.10 60.09
C LYS A 99 47.76 -12.08 59.02
N ALA A 100 47.46 -13.37 59.18
CA ALA A 100 47.71 -14.37 58.14
C ALA A 100 46.87 -14.11 56.87
N GLN A 101 45.57 -13.78 57.00
CA GLN A 101 44.73 -13.43 55.85
C GLN A 101 45.24 -12.16 55.15
N GLU A 102 45.58 -11.11 55.89
CA GLU A 102 46.16 -9.87 55.33
C GLU A 102 47.41 -10.15 54.49
N SER A 103 48.34 -10.96 55.02
CA SER A 103 49.55 -11.33 54.28
C SER A 103 49.23 -12.11 53.00
N LEU A 104 48.28 -13.04 53.05
CA LEU A 104 47.85 -13.83 51.90
C LEU A 104 47.17 -12.97 50.83
N SER A 105 46.30 -12.04 51.23
CA SER A 105 45.60 -11.12 50.33
C SER A 105 46.59 -10.13 49.69
N LEU A 106 47.61 -9.67 50.42
CA LEU A 106 48.69 -8.83 49.87
C LEU A 106 49.55 -9.59 48.85
N ASP A 107 49.93 -10.83 49.13
CA ASP A 107 50.69 -11.66 48.19
C ASP A 107 49.88 -11.96 46.93
N ALA A 108 48.59 -12.27 47.09
CA ALA A 108 47.67 -12.46 45.97
C ALA A 108 47.54 -11.17 45.12
N ALA A 109 47.44 -10.00 45.77
CA ALA A 109 47.42 -8.71 45.08
C ALA A 109 48.73 -8.44 44.31
N CYS A 110 49.89 -8.72 44.91
CA CYS A 110 51.19 -8.57 44.26
C CYS A 110 51.33 -9.50 43.03
N SER A 111 50.85 -10.74 43.15
CA SER A 111 50.80 -11.71 42.05
C SER A 111 49.89 -11.23 40.91
N LEU A 112 48.70 -10.73 41.24
CA LEU A 112 47.76 -10.18 40.25
C LEU A 112 48.32 -8.93 39.55
N MET A 113 48.98 -8.04 40.28
CA MET A 113 49.65 -6.86 39.71
C MET A 113 50.78 -7.26 38.77
N SER A 114 51.56 -8.28 39.12
CA SER A 114 52.61 -8.83 38.25
C SER A 114 52.01 -9.44 36.97
N LYS A 115 50.89 -10.17 37.10
CA LYS A 115 50.13 -10.71 35.98
C LYS A 115 49.57 -9.61 35.07
N LEU A 116 49.01 -8.54 35.63
CA LEU A 116 48.54 -7.38 34.87
C LEU A 116 49.68 -6.71 34.10
N ARG A 117 50.86 -6.53 34.72
CA ARG A 117 52.03 -5.98 34.03
C ARG A 117 52.44 -6.86 32.85
N ALA A 118 52.53 -8.18 33.04
CA ALA A 118 52.86 -9.12 31.98
C ALA A 118 51.82 -9.09 30.84
N GLN A 119 50.52 -8.96 31.17
CA GLN A 119 49.46 -8.89 30.17
C GLN A 119 49.43 -7.59 29.37
N LEU A 120 49.92 -6.49 29.95
CA LEU A 120 50.03 -5.18 29.30
C LEU A 120 51.31 -5.01 28.49
N GLU A 121 52.34 -5.83 28.76
CA GLU A 121 53.63 -5.78 28.08
C GLU A 121 53.53 -5.81 26.55
N PRO A 122 52.70 -6.67 25.92
CA PRO A 122 52.55 -6.71 24.46
C PRO A 122 51.99 -5.41 23.84
N PHE A 123 51.34 -4.56 24.65
CA PHE A 123 50.80 -3.27 24.21
C PHE A 123 51.78 -2.11 24.40
N ARG A 124 52.90 -2.32 25.12
CA ARG A 124 53.91 -1.27 25.33
C ARG A 124 54.41 -0.60 24.05
N PRO A 125 54.64 -1.32 22.93
CA PRO A 125 55.10 -0.69 21.70
C PRO A 125 54.16 0.41 21.15
N LEU A 126 52.90 0.40 21.58
CA LEU A 126 51.91 1.40 21.19
C LEU A 126 52.03 2.71 21.98
N ILE A 127 52.56 2.63 23.19
CA ILE A 127 52.65 3.74 24.15
C ILE A 127 54.03 4.39 24.09
N ASP A 128 55.08 3.60 23.87
CA ASP A 128 56.44 4.11 23.82
C ASP A 128 56.76 4.73 22.44
N GLU A 129 57.10 6.01 22.46
CA GLU A 129 57.41 6.82 21.28
C GLU A 129 58.67 6.31 20.56
N ALA A 130 59.61 5.72 21.29
CA ALA A 130 60.84 5.12 20.75
C ALA A 130 60.63 3.72 20.14
N SER A 131 59.42 3.14 20.25
CA SER A 131 59.15 1.79 19.75
C SER A 131 59.23 1.67 18.24
N ASN A 132 59.64 0.48 17.81
CA ASN A 132 59.78 0.09 16.41
C ASN A 132 58.47 0.36 15.61
N TRP A 133 58.63 0.97 14.44
CA TRP A 133 57.51 1.41 13.60
C TRP A 133 56.70 0.23 13.02
N GLU A 134 57.32 -0.94 12.87
CA GLU A 134 56.64 -2.14 12.34
C GLU A 134 55.47 -2.56 13.24
N ASP A 135 55.66 -2.67 14.56
CA ASP A 135 54.60 -3.05 15.51
C ASP A 135 53.47 -2.01 15.54
N LYS A 136 53.82 -0.72 15.51
CA LYS A 136 52.86 0.40 15.41
C LYS A 136 52.03 0.28 14.13
N SER A 137 52.66 -0.03 13.00
CA SER A 137 51.97 -0.16 11.71
C SER A 137 50.98 -1.33 11.67
N VAL A 138 51.32 -2.47 12.29
CA VAL A 138 50.45 -3.65 12.33
C VAL A 138 49.22 -3.38 13.22
N ALA A 139 49.41 -2.70 14.36
CA ALA A 139 48.31 -2.25 15.20
C ALA A 139 47.36 -1.27 14.49
N ILE A 140 47.91 -0.31 13.73
CA ILE A 140 47.11 0.62 12.91
C ILE A 140 46.35 -0.12 11.80
N ARG A 141 46.96 -1.13 11.17
CA ARG A 141 46.26 -1.97 10.18
C ARG A 141 45.09 -2.73 10.82
N LEU A 142 45.27 -3.25 12.04
CA LEU A 142 44.21 -3.93 12.78
C LEU A 142 43.06 -2.97 13.11
N SER A 143 43.35 -1.76 13.60
CA SER A 143 42.32 -0.77 13.91
C SER A 143 41.53 -0.34 12.64
N ASN A 144 42.23 -0.15 11.53
CA ASN A 144 41.62 0.14 10.24
C ASN A 144 40.73 -1.00 9.73
N LYS A 145 41.16 -2.27 9.89
CA LYS A 145 40.32 -3.45 9.60
C LYS A 145 39.04 -3.45 10.44
N MET A 146 39.13 -3.11 11.74
CA MET A 146 37.97 -3.01 12.62
C MET A 146 36.98 -1.92 12.15
N LEU A 147 37.48 -0.71 11.85
CA LEU A 147 36.65 0.39 11.35
C LEU A 147 36.00 0.06 10.00
N LYS A 148 36.75 -0.56 9.08
CA LYS A 148 36.23 -1.05 7.80
C LYS A 148 35.13 -2.09 8.00
N SER A 149 35.30 -3.03 8.94
CA SER A 149 34.29 -4.03 9.29
C SER A 149 33.00 -3.38 9.82
N LYS A 150 33.12 -2.41 10.74
CA LYS A 150 31.97 -1.65 11.28
C LYS A 150 31.21 -0.93 10.15
N ARG A 151 31.93 -0.21 9.27
CA ARG A 151 31.35 0.48 8.11
C ARG A 151 30.65 -0.50 7.16
N ASN A 152 31.30 -1.63 6.86
CA ASN A 152 30.75 -2.64 5.98
C ASN A 152 29.48 -3.30 6.56
N LYS A 153 29.42 -3.53 7.89
CA LYS A 153 28.22 -4.04 8.57
C LYS A 153 27.03 -3.09 8.41
N LEU A 154 27.26 -1.78 8.61
CA LEU A 154 26.24 -0.74 8.43
C LEU A 154 25.80 -0.64 6.96
N TRP A 155 26.76 -0.64 6.03
CA TRP A 155 26.47 -0.62 4.61
C TRP A 155 25.64 -1.83 4.16
N ARG A 156 25.99 -3.05 4.59
CA ARG A 156 25.22 -4.26 4.32
C ARG A 156 23.80 -4.18 4.88
N LYS A 157 23.63 -3.64 6.10
CA LYS A 157 22.30 -3.40 6.68
C LYS A 157 21.48 -2.44 5.83
N LYS A 158 22.06 -1.31 5.42
CA LYS A 158 21.40 -0.30 4.56
C LYS A 158 21.07 -0.85 3.17
N LYS A 159 21.94 -1.68 2.59
CA LYS A 159 21.71 -2.32 1.28
C LYS A 159 20.57 -3.34 1.36
N ARG A 160 20.55 -4.21 2.37
CA ARG A 160 19.44 -5.16 2.59
C ARG A 160 18.11 -4.45 2.80
N LYS A 161 18.09 -3.37 3.59
CA LYS A 161 16.88 -2.56 3.80
C LYS A 161 16.33 -2.01 2.49
N ARG A 162 17.19 -1.40 1.64
CA ARG A 162 16.77 -0.90 0.33
C ARG A 162 16.27 -1.98 -0.62
N ILE A 163 16.87 -3.17 -0.60
CA ILE A 163 16.38 -4.31 -1.40
C ILE A 163 15.00 -4.75 -0.92
N ALA A 164 14.80 -4.87 0.39
CA ALA A 164 13.50 -5.23 0.96
C ALA A 164 12.43 -4.16 0.66
N GLU A 165 12.76 -2.87 0.74
CA GLU A 165 11.86 -1.77 0.37
C GLU A 165 11.47 -1.84 -1.11
N MET A 166 12.42 -2.11 -2.01
CA MET A 166 12.11 -2.29 -3.44
C MET A 166 11.25 -3.53 -3.68
N GLY A 167 11.54 -4.65 -3.00
CA GLY A 167 10.72 -5.86 -3.09
C GLY A 167 9.29 -5.64 -2.58
N ALA A 168 9.13 -4.91 -1.47
CA ALA A 168 7.82 -4.58 -0.91
C ALA A 168 7.00 -3.70 -1.88
N LYS A 169 7.63 -2.70 -2.52
CA LYS A 169 6.95 -1.88 -3.52
C LYS A 169 6.48 -2.68 -4.74
N VAL A 170 7.30 -3.62 -5.19
CA VAL A 170 6.92 -4.51 -6.30
C VAL A 170 5.75 -5.41 -5.88
N GLN A 171 5.78 -5.98 -4.67
CA GLN A 171 4.66 -6.75 -4.15
C GLN A 171 3.38 -5.92 -4.05
N GLU A 172 3.47 -4.71 -3.52
CA GLU A 172 2.32 -3.79 -3.41
C GLU A 172 1.71 -3.46 -4.78
N GLN A 173 2.54 -3.31 -5.83
CA GLN A 173 2.07 -3.12 -7.19
C GLN A 173 1.32 -4.34 -7.73
N PHE A 174 1.78 -5.56 -7.44
CA PHE A 174 1.06 -6.78 -7.79
C PHE A 174 -0.26 -6.88 -7.04
N ASP A 175 -0.25 -6.69 -5.72
CA ASP A 175 -1.46 -6.72 -4.90
C ASP A 175 -2.47 -5.65 -5.36
N GLN A 176 -2.01 -4.49 -5.84
CA GLN A 176 -2.86 -3.45 -6.41
C GLN A 176 -3.49 -3.89 -7.74
N ALA A 177 -2.70 -4.49 -8.64
CA ALA A 177 -3.22 -5.01 -9.90
C ALA A 177 -4.25 -6.13 -9.69
N ASP A 178 -4.00 -7.01 -8.72
CA ASP A 178 -4.93 -8.08 -8.35
C ASP A 178 -6.25 -7.50 -7.81
N ARG A 179 -6.18 -6.51 -6.91
CA ARG A 179 -7.38 -5.79 -6.44
C ARG A 179 -8.15 -5.13 -7.58
N GLU A 180 -7.46 -4.50 -8.51
CA GLU A 180 -8.09 -3.85 -9.67
C GLU A 180 -8.77 -4.86 -10.60
N ALA A 181 -8.18 -6.05 -10.78
CA ALA A 181 -8.76 -7.14 -11.55
C ALA A 181 -10.04 -7.68 -10.87
N ASP A 182 -9.99 -7.90 -9.56
CA ASP A 182 -11.14 -8.32 -8.77
C ASP A 182 -12.28 -7.29 -8.82
N ASP A 183 -11.95 -6.00 -8.66
CA ASP A 183 -12.90 -4.90 -8.77
C ASP A 183 -13.52 -4.82 -10.17
N TRP A 184 -12.73 -5.05 -11.22
CA TRP A 184 -13.23 -5.08 -12.59
C TRP A 184 -14.20 -6.24 -12.80
N MET A 185 -13.84 -7.43 -12.32
CA MET A 185 -14.68 -8.62 -12.43
C MET A 185 -16.00 -8.44 -11.66
N ALA A 186 -15.95 -7.85 -10.46
CA ALA A 186 -17.13 -7.53 -9.68
C ALA A 186 -18.07 -6.55 -10.42
N ARG A 187 -17.51 -5.54 -11.09
CA ARG A 187 -18.29 -4.60 -11.91
C ARG A 187 -18.95 -5.30 -13.09
N GLU A 188 -18.28 -6.24 -13.74
CA GLU A 188 -18.83 -6.93 -14.89
C GLU A 188 -19.97 -7.88 -14.47
N ILE A 189 -19.78 -8.63 -13.39
CA ILE A 189 -20.84 -9.46 -12.79
C ILE A 189 -22.06 -8.61 -12.43
N ALA A 190 -21.84 -7.42 -11.86
CA ALA A 190 -22.93 -6.50 -11.52
C ALA A 190 -23.67 -5.97 -12.76
N LYS A 191 -22.96 -5.67 -13.85
CA LYS A 191 -23.58 -5.27 -15.12
C LYS A 191 -24.41 -6.40 -15.70
N ASP A 192 -23.89 -7.62 -15.74
CA ASP A 192 -24.60 -8.78 -16.25
C ASP A 192 -25.86 -9.07 -15.43
N ALA A 193 -25.77 -8.99 -14.10
CA ALA A 193 -26.91 -9.11 -13.21
C ALA A 193 -27.97 -8.03 -13.47
N ALA A 194 -27.55 -6.78 -13.72
CA ALA A 194 -28.46 -5.69 -14.07
C ALA A 194 -29.13 -5.90 -15.42
N GLN A 195 -28.39 -6.31 -16.44
CA GLN A 195 -28.93 -6.63 -17.77
C GLN A 195 -29.96 -7.76 -17.70
N LEU A 196 -29.64 -8.82 -16.96
CA LEU A 196 -30.56 -9.93 -16.72
C LEU A 196 -31.85 -9.46 -16.05
N LYS A 197 -31.75 -8.58 -15.04
CA LYS A 197 -32.92 -7.99 -14.36
C LYS A 197 -33.78 -7.17 -15.32
N VAL A 198 -33.16 -6.34 -16.17
CA VAL A 198 -33.87 -5.55 -17.20
C VAL A 198 -34.55 -6.47 -18.23
N GLY A 199 -33.86 -7.55 -18.65
CA GLY A 199 -34.44 -8.58 -19.52
C GLY A 199 -35.72 -9.18 -18.94
N LYS A 200 -35.66 -9.63 -17.68
CA LYS A 200 -36.83 -10.16 -16.95
C LYS A 200 -37.95 -9.13 -16.83
N MET A 201 -37.64 -7.87 -16.52
CA MET A 201 -38.65 -6.80 -16.46
C MET A 201 -39.34 -6.57 -17.81
N LYS A 202 -38.59 -6.61 -18.92
CA LYS A 202 -39.15 -6.49 -20.28
C LYS A 202 -40.08 -7.67 -20.59
N GLU A 203 -39.74 -8.88 -20.19
CA GLU A 203 -40.60 -10.06 -20.35
C GLU A 203 -41.89 -9.92 -19.55
N ILE A 204 -41.80 -9.49 -18.28
CA ILE A 204 -42.98 -9.22 -17.44
C ILE A 204 -43.87 -8.15 -18.09
N ALA A 205 -43.28 -7.07 -18.61
CA ALA A 205 -44.03 -6.01 -19.31
C ALA A 205 -44.75 -6.55 -20.57
N LYS A 206 -44.09 -7.39 -21.37
CA LYS A 206 -44.71 -8.04 -22.54
C LYS A 206 -45.87 -8.96 -22.14
N LEU A 207 -45.73 -9.70 -21.04
CA LEU A 207 -46.80 -10.56 -20.53
C LEU A 207 -48.01 -9.74 -20.10
N LYS A 208 -47.81 -8.65 -19.35
CA LYS A 208 -48.89 -7.74 -18.96
C LYS A 208 -49.61 -7.12 -20.15
N VAL A 209 -48.88 -6.67 -21.18
CA VAL A 209 -49.49 -6.13 -22.40
C VAL A 209 -50.35 -7.18 -23.12
N LYS A 210 -49.88 -8.43 -23.19
CA LYS A 210 -50.65 -9.53 -23.78
C LYS A 210 -51.90 -9.86 -22.97
N GLU A 211 -51.81 -9.82 -21.65
CA GLU A 211 -52.93 -10.07 -20.74
C GLU A 211 -54.01 -8.99 -20.87
N GLU A 212 -53.62 -7.71 -20.83
CA GLU A 212 -54.55 -6.58 -21.03
C GLU A 212 -55.18 -6.60 -22.43
N ARG A 213 -54.42 -6.98 -23.47
CA ARG A 213 -54.97 -7.16 -24.80
C ARG A 213 -56.07 -8.23 -24.83
N LYS A 214 -55.83 -9.40 -24.23
CA LYS A 214 -56.84 -10.47 -24.14
C LYS A 214 -58.08 -10.02 -23.36
N ARG A 215 -57.87 -9.27 -22.28
CA ARG A 215 -58.97 -8.68 -21.50
C ARG A 215 -59.82 -7.75 -22.35
N LEU A 216 -59.20 -6.79 -23.04
CA LEU A 216 -59.89 -5.85 -23.93
C LEU A 216 -60.59 -6.57 -25.10
N GLU A 217 -59.98 -7.62 -25.66
CA GLU A 217 -60.62 -8.45 -26.69
C GLU A 217 -61.91 -9.10 -26.17
N SER A 218 -61.91 -9.64 -24.95
CA SER A 218 -63.13 -10.21 -24.33
C SER A 218 -64.19 -9.17 -23.97
N GLU A 219 -63.79 -7.96 -23.54
CA GLU A 219 -64.71 -6.86 -23.27
C GLU A 219 -65.37 -6.38 -24.58
N LEU A 220 -64.61 -6.30 -25.68
CA LEU A 220 -65.13 -5.95 -27.01
C LEU A 220 -66.12 -7.01 -27.51
N GLU A 221 -65.81 -8.30 -27.37
CA GLU A 221 -66.73 -9.39 -27.73
C GLU A 221 -68.06 -9.29 -26.99
N LEU A 222 -68.03 -8.97 -25.69
CA LEU A 222 -69.24 -8.75 -24.89
C LEU A 222 -70.05 -7.56 -25.41
N VAL A 223 -69.40 -6.43 -25.69
CA VAL A 223 -70.06 -5.24 -26.26
C VAL A 223 -70.73 -5.57 -27.59
N LEU A 224 -70.05 -6.34 -28.46
CA LEU A 224 -70.60 -6.78 -29.73
C LEU A 224 -71.86 -7.66 -29.55
N ILE A 225 -71.85 -8.58 -28.59
CA ILE A 225 -73.03 -9.40 -28.26
C ILE A 225 -74.17 -8.50 -27.78
N VAL A 226 -73.90 -7.51 -26.91
CA VAL A 226 -74.90 -6.58 -26.41
C VAL A 226 -75.50 -5.75 -27.53
N GLU A 227 -74.70 -5.25 -28.47
CA GLU A 227 -75.16 -4.52 -29.65
C GLU A 227 -76.09 -5.39 -30.51
N LYS A 228 -75.73 -6.65 -30.76
CA LYS A 228 -76.57 -7.61 -31.50
C LYS A 228 -77.88 -7.92 -30.75
N LEU A 229 -77.84 -8.02 -29.43
CA LEU A 229 -79.05 -8.20 -28.61
C LEU A 229 -79.94 -6.94 -28.64
N GLN A 230 -79.34 -5.75 -28.65
CA GLN A 230 -80.08 -4.49 -28.81
C GLN A 230 -80.73 -4.42 -30.19
N GLU A 231 -80.03 -4.75 -31.27
CA GLU A 231 -80.60 -4.85 -32.63
C GLU A 231 -81.80 -5.83 -32.67
N LEU A 232 -81.65 -7.02 -32.07
CA LEU A 232 -82.73 -8.00 -31.97
C LEU A 232 -83.92 -7.49 -31.15
N ARG A 233 -83.65 -6.79 -30.04
CA ARG A 233 -84.68 -6.13 -29.22
C ARG A 233 -85.41 -5.09 -30.05
N SER A 234 -84.71 -4.20 -30.77
CA SER A 234 -85.30 -3.19 -31.64
C SER A 234 -86.18 -3.82 -32.73
N MET A 235 -85.72 -4.89 -33.37
CA MET A 235 -86.50 -5.64 -34.36
C MET A 235 -87.77 -6.26 -33.77
N ARG A 236 -87.67 -6.84 -32.57
CA ARG A 236 -88.82 -7.42 -31.85
C ARG A 236 -89.83 -6.34 -31.44
N ILE A 237 -89.35 -5.21 -30.93
CA ILE A 237 -90.17 -4.05 -30.58
C ILE A 237 -90.91 -3.54 -31.80
N GLN A 238 -90.20 -3.34 -32.93
CA GLN A 238 -90.84 -2.91 -34.18
C GLN A 238 -91.92 -3.90 -34.64
N LYS A 239 -91.68 -5.21 -34.50
CA LYS A 239 -92.68 -6.25 -34.79
C LYS A 239 -93.90 -6.14 -33.87
N LEU A 240 -93.69 -5.97 -32.56
CA LEU A 240 -94.76 -5.81 -31.57
C LEU A 240 -95.57 -4.51 -31.78
N LYS A 241 -94.90 -3.40 -32.10
CA LYS A 241 -95.55 -2.14 -32.47
C LYS A 241 -96.42 -2.30 -33.72
N LYS A 242 -95.93 -3.00 -34.75
CA LYS A 242 -96.74 -3.36 -35.94
C LYS A 242 -97.94 -4.24 -35.60
N GLN A 243 -97.86 -5.04 -34.53
CA GLN A 243 -98.96 -5.86 -34.02
C GLN A 243 -99.92 -5.10 -33.09
N GLY A 244 -99.68 -3.80 -32.85
CA GLY A 244 -100.54 -2.93 -32.04
C GLY A 244 -100.18 -2.87 -30.55
N HIS A 245 -99.05 -3.43 -30.12
CA HIS A 245 -98.58 -3.33 -28.74
C HIS A 245 -97.84 -2.00 -28.48
N PHE A 246 -98.26 -1.27 -27.44
CA PHE A 246 -97.65 -0.01 -27.00
C PHE A 246 -96.59 -0.26 -25.92
N LEU A 247 -95.41 0.36 -26.05
CA LEU A 247 -94.26 0.11 -25.16
C LEU A 247 -93.81 1.43 -24.50
N PRO A 248 -93.99 1.59 -23.18
CA PRO A 248 -93.72 2.85 -22.48
C PRO A 248 -92.26 3.32 -22.49
N GLU A 249 -91.26 2.43 -22.49
CA GLU A 249 -89.85 2.81 -22.29
C GLU A 249 -89.11 3.36 -23.52
N GLU A 250 -89.68 3.25 -24.73
CA GLU A 250 -89.05 3.81 -25.95
C GLU A 250 -89.96 4.79 -26.72
N ASP A 251 -91.17 5.06 -26.22
CA ASP A 251 -92.11 6.05 -26.77
C ASP A 251 -92.16 7.35 -25.95
N ASP A 252 -91.06 7.68 -25.27
CA ASP A 252 -90.82 8.96 -24.58
C ASP A 252 -91.00 10.17 -25.49
N LYS A 253 -90.91 10.01 -26.82
CA LYS A 253 -91.14 11.10 -27.79
C LYS A 253 -92.55 11.69 -27.69
N PHE A 254 -93.52 10.95 -27.16
CA PHE A 254 -94.85 11.51 -26.85
C PHE A 254 -94.80 12.33 -25.56
N LEU A 255 -94.23 11.79 -24.49
CA LEU A 255 -94.09 12.48 -23.20
C LEU A 255 -93.18 13.72 -23.28
N GLU A 256 -92.17 13.68 -24.15
CA GLU A 256 -91.25 14.76 -24.46
C GLU A 256 -91.92 15.81 -25.36
N ARG A 257 -92.77 15.41 -26.32
CA ARG A 257 -93.63 16.35 -27.06
C ARG A 257 -94.69 17.01 -26.19
N VAL A 258 -95.28 16.26 -25.25
CA VAL A 258 -96.23 16.81 -24.26
C VAL A 258 -95.51 17.78 -23.34
N ARG A 259 -94.33 17.43 -22.81
CA ARG A 259 -93.49 18.36 -22.03
C ARG A 259 -93.10 19.61 -22.84
N ALA A 260 -92.64 19.44 -24.07
CA ALA A 260 -92.27 20.55 -24.93
C ALA A 260 -93.47 21.45 -25.29
N ALA A 261 -94.66 20.88 -25.52
CA ALA A 261 -95.87 21.66 -25.75
C ALA A 261 -96.30 22.46 -24.52
N VAL A 262 -96.17 21.87 -23.32
CA VAL A 262 -96.42 22.56 -22.05
C VAL A 262 -95.39 23.67 -21.80
N GLU A 263 -94.10 23.44 -22.08
CA GLU A 263 -93.05 24.47 -21.98
C GLU A 263 -93.23 25.60 -23.00
N GLU A 264 -93.69 25.29 -24.21
CA GLU A 264 -94.02 26.29 -25.24
C GLU A 264 -95.26 27.11 -24.85
N GLU A 265 -96.28 26.48 -24.25
CA GLU A 265 -97.45 27.16 -23.68
C GLU A 265 -97.04 28.09 -22.53
N GLU A 266 -96.16 27.64 -21.62
CA GLU A 266 -95.61 28.48 -20.56
C GLU A 266 -94.81 29.66 -21.12
N ARG A 267 -94.00 29.47 -22.18
CA ARG A 267 -93.30 30.57 -22.85
C ARG A 267 -94.26 31.56 -23.52
N GLN A 268 -95.34 31.08 -24.13
CA GLN A 268 -96.37 31.95 -24.71
C GLN A 268 -97.15 32.72 -23.63
N ALA A 269 -97.40 32.10 -22.48
CA ALA A 269 -98.00 32.76 -21.32
C ALA A 269 -97.09 33.86 -20.75
N ILE A 270 -95.78 33.62 -20.65
CA ILE A 270 -94.80 34.63 -20.24
C ILE A 270 -94.75 35.77 -21.27
N ALA A 271 -94.73 35.47 -22.57
CA ALA A 271 -94.74 36.51 -23.61
C ALA A 271 -96.04 37.34 -23.60
N ALA A 272 -97.20 36.71 -23.38
CA ALA A 272 -98.47 37.41 -23.22
C ALA A 272 -98.46 38.30 -21.97
N ALA A 273 -97.96 37.79 -20.84
CA ALA A 273 -97.79 38.56 -19.62
C ALA A 273 -96.80 39.73 -19.78
N ASP A 274 -95.69 39.56 -20.51
CA ASP A 274 -94.76 40.64 -20.84
C ASP A 274 -95.40 41.68 -21.78
N THR A 275 -96.24 41.26 -22.74
CA THR A 275 -96.98 42.24 -23.57
C THR A 275 -98.07 42.96 -22.81
N ASP A 276 -98.74 42.32 -21.85
CA ASP A 276 -99.71 42.99 -20.98
C ASP A 276 -98.99 43.87 -19.94
N ALA A 277 -97.85 43.46 -19.40
CA ALA A 277 -96.99 44.31 -18.58
C ALA A 277 -96.44 45.51 -19.38
N ALA A 278 -96.12 45.33 -20.67
CA ALA A 278 -95.72 46.43 -21.55
C ALA A 278 -96.91 47.37 -21.88
N LYS A 279 -98.13 46.83 -22.05
CA LYS A 279 -99.34 47.65 -22.21
C LYS A 279 -99.70 48.40 -20.93
N ASP A 280 -99.55 47.77 -19.76
CA ASP A 280 -99.73 48.41 -18.46
C ASP A 280 -98.64 49.46 -18.22
N ALA A 281 -97.39 49.21 -18.62
CA ALA A 281 -96.33 50.23 -18.57
C ALA A 281 -96.61 51.40 -19.52
N ILE A 282 -97.19 51.16 -20.71
CA ILE A 282 -97.63 52.21 -21.64
C ILE A 282 -98.83 52.98 -21.06
N ALA A 283 -99.81 52.30 -20.46
CA ALA A 283 -100.94 52.94 -19.78
C ALA A 283 -100.49 53.77 -18.57
N THR A 284 -99.52 53.26 -17.80
CA THR A 284 -98.91 53.98 -16.67
C THR A 284 -98.04 55.16 -17.16
N ALA A 285 -97.38 55.04 -18.32
CA ALA A 285 -96.63 56.11 -18.98
C ALA A 285 -97.54 57.19 -19.61
N GLU A 286 -98.77 56.84 -19.98
CA GLU A 286 -99.78 57.76 -20.52
C GLU A 286 -100.58 58.46 -19.40
N GLU A 287 -100.77 57.80 -18.25
CA GLU A 287 -101.36 58.37 -17.04
C GLU A 287 -100.37 59.30 -16.29
N SER A 288 -99.06 59.03 -16.34
CA SER A 288 -98.02 59.89 -15.77
C SER A 288 -97.69 61.15 -16.61
N ARG A 289 -98.25 61.31 -17.81
CA ARG A 289 -98.18 62.56 -18.61
C ARG A 289 -99.26 63.58 -18.28
N LYS A 290 -100.21 63.27 -17.38
CA LYS A 290 -101.24 64.22 -16.89
C LYS A 290 -101.00 64.74 -15.48
N THR A 291 -99.90 64.36 -14.84
CA THR A 291 -99.45 64.93 -13.55
C THR A 291 -98.08 65.56 -13.76
N SER A 292 -98.14 66.77 -14.31
CA SER A 292 -97.06 67.74 -14.46
C SER A 292 -96.24 67.89 -13.17
N GLN A 293 -94.96 68.20 -13.34
CA GLN A 293 -94.17 69.04 -12.43
C GLN A 293 -94.04 68.52 -10.98
N ASN A 294 -92.86 68.01 -10.62
CA ASN A 294 -92.02 68.58 -9.55
C ASN A 294 -90.80 67.69 -9.21
N SER A 295 -89.69 68.37 -8.94
CA SER A 295 -88.52 68.02 -8.11
C SER A 295 -87.61 66.83 -8.50
N GLU A 296 -86.49 67.18 -9.13
CA GLU A 296 -85.14 67.15 -8.53
C GLU A 296 -84.71 66.01 -7.57
N GLU A 297 -83.64 65.34 -8.02
CA GLU A 297 -82.36 65.15 -7.31
C GLU A 297 -82.01 63.77 -6.68
N SER A 298 -80.74 63.42 -6.91
CA SER A 298 -79.81 62.67 -6.04
C SER A 298 -79.55 61.18 -6.29
N ARG A 299 -78.32 60.96 -6.83
CA ARG A 299 -77.20 60.24 -6.20
C ARG A 299 -77.06 58.70 -6.37
N LYS A 300 -75.94 58.37 -7.03
CA LYS A 300 -74.70 57.75 -6.46
C LYS A 300 -74.60 56.21 -6.35
N SER A 301 -73.80 55.64 -7.27
CA SER A 301 -72.49 54.97 -7.03
C SER A 301 -72.40 53.55 -6.44
N THR A 302 -71.42 52.81 -6.99
CA THR A 302 -70.48 51.85 -6.34
C THR A 302 -71.07 50.58 -5.73
N GLN A 303 -70.40 49.45 -5.61
CA GLN A 303 -69.11 48.88 -6.02
C GLN A 303 -69.22 47.39 -5.65
N ASN A 304 -68.34 46.56 -6.23
CA ASN A 304 -67.62 45.41 -5.64
C ASN A 304 -68.14 44.76 -4.34
N HIS A 305 -68.00 43.43 -4.24
CA HIS A 305 -67.15 42.77 -3.22
C HIS A 305 -67.26 41.24 -3.35
N GLY A 306 -66.14 40.56 -3.65
CA GLY A 306 -65.81 39.32 -2.89
C GLY A 306 -65.31 39.73 -1.49
N PRO A 307 -64.96 38.82 -0.54
CA PRO A 307 -64.08 37.67 -0.83
C PRO A 307 -64.12 36.46 0.18
N ILE A 308 -63.23 35.47 -0.05
CA ILE A 308 -62.36 34.71 0.89
C ILE A 308 -62.95 33.94 2.11
N SER A 309 -62.57 32.66 2.26
CA SER A 309 -61.73 32.09 3.37
C SER A 309 -62.11 30.65 3.75
N LYS A 310 -61.13 29.74 3.92
CA LYS A 310 -60.57 29.26 5.22
C LYS A 310 -60.16 27.77 5.22
N ASP A 311 -58.93 27.54 5.71
CA ASP A 311 -58.30 26.29 6.14
C ASP A 311 -58.91 25.68 7.42
N SER A 312 -58.70 24.37 7.62
CA SER A 312 -58.10 23.73 8.83
C SER A 312 -58.19 22.19 8.75
N SER A 313 -57.08 21.43 8.81
CA SER A 313 -56.54 20.57 9.92
C SER A 313 -57.50 19.48 10.49
N ASP A 314 -57.12 18.30 10.99
CA ASP A 314 -55.89 17.51 11.13
C ASP A 314 -56.30 16.07 11.57
N ASP A 315 -55.30 15.19 11.67
CA ASP A 315 -55.09 14.12 12.69
C ASP A 315 -55.47 12.62 12.51
N ASN A 316 -54.39 11.82 12.30
CA ASN A 316 -53.78 10.81 13.21
C ASN A 316 -54.06 9.27 13.21
N VAL A 317 -52.94 8.55 13.43
CA VAL A 317 -52.68 7.24 14.12
C VAL A 317 -52.64 5.91 13.33
N GLY A 318 -51.55 5.13 13.53
CA GLY A 318 -51.64 3.65 13.61
C GLY A 318 -50.41 2.78 13.25
N THR A 319 -49.67 2.32 14.27
CA THR A 319 -48.39 1.55 14.33
C THR A 319 -48.48 0.01 14.08
N LYS A 320 -47.39 -0.66 13.62
CA LYS A 320 -46.73 -1.86 14.28
C LYS A 320 -45.72 -2.68 13.41
N GLU A 321 -44.69 -3.18 14.11
CA GLU A 321 -43.54 -4.03 13.72
C GLU A 321 -43.86 -5.53 13.52
N ILE A 322 -43.01 -6.29 12.78
CA ILE A 322 -42.68 -7.73 13.05
C ILE A 322 -41.20 -8.04 12.69
N LYS A 323 -40.64 -9.01 13.45
CA LYS A 323 -39.24 -9.44 13.68
C LYS A 323 -38.88 -10.79 13.01
N GLY A 324 -37.65 -10.89 12.47
CA GLY A 324 -36.70 -12.04 12.57
C GLY A 324 -36.81 -13.30 11.69
N LYS A 325 -35.67 -13.81 11.15
CA LYS A 325 -35.02 -15.11 11.51
C LYS A 325 -33.87 -15.51 10.55
N VAL A 326 -32.77 -16.00 11.15
CA VAL A 326 -31.54 -16.58 10.57
C VAL A 326 -31.69 -18.10 10.36
N ILE A 327 -31.09 -18.67 9.31
CA ILE A 327 -30.72 -20.10 9.21
C ILE A 327 -29.33 -20.22 8.56
N GLU A 328 -28.40 -20.88 9.26
CA GLU A 328 -27.10 -21.38 8.78
C GLU A 328 -27.27 -22.65 7.92
N SER A 329 -26.36 -22.88 6.99
CA SER A 329 -25.97 -24.24 6.59
C SER A 329 -24.49 -24.25 6.20
N LYS A 330 -23.76 -25.18 6.78
CA LYS A 330 -22.32 -25.39 6.74
C LYS A 330 -22.14 -26.83 6.25
N ASP A 331 -21.35 -27.05 5.22
CA ASP A 331 -20.75 -28.37 4.95
C ASP A 331 -19.33 -28.19 4.40
N ASN A 332 -18.50 -29.13 4.82
CA ASN A 332 -17.06 -29.12 4.88
C ASN A 332 -16.59 -30.53 4.43
N ILE A 333 -15.30 -30.66 4.03
CA ILE A 333 -14.58 -31.93 3.73
C ILE A 333 -14.82 -32.47 2.30
N GLY A 334 -13.84 -32.86 1.49
CA GLY A 334 -12.38 -32.95 1.64
C GLY A 334 -11.78 -33.82 0.51
N SER A 335 -10.53 -33.53 0.17
CA SER A 335 -9.42 -34.39 -0.32
C SER A 335 -9.70 -35.64 -1.17
N GLY A 336 -8.99 -35.75 -2.31
CA GLY A 336 -8.79 -37.03 -3.00
C GLY A 336 -8.02 -36.91 -4.32
N ALA A 337 -6.71 -37.14 -4.25
CA ALA A 337 -5.78 -37.21 -5.37
C ALA A 337 -6.12 -38.33 -6.40
N VAL A 338 -5.67 -38.18 -7.65
CA VAL A 338 -5.00 -39.22 -8.45
C VAL A 338 -4.28 -38.60 -9.67
N THR A 339 -3.16 -39.24 -9.99
CA THR A 339 -1.97 -38.96 -10.81
C THR A 339 -2.07 -39.05 -12.35
N GLY A 340 -1.47 -38.07 -13.05
CA GLY A 340 -0.54 -38.16 -14.22
C GLY A 340 -1.05 -38.55 -15.63
N PRO A 341 -0.26 -38.36 -16.74
CA PRO A 341 1.01 -37.60 -16.92
C PRO A 341 1.10 -36.69 -18.21
N SER A 342 2.25 -36.01 -18.37
CA SER A 342 2.84 -35.37 -19.59
C SER A 342 2.18 -34.08 -20.12
N GLU A 343 2.88 -33.03 -20.58
CA GLU A 343 4.25 -32.87 -21.05
C GLU A 343 4.61 -31.36 -21.13
N GLU A 344 5.89 -31.04 -20.94
CA GLU A 344 6.45 -29.69 -20.95
C GLU A 344 6.36 -29.00 -22.33
N ARG A 345 6.08 -27.68 -22.34
CA ARG A 345 6.76 -26.73 -23.23
C ARG A 345 6.55 -25.29 -22.79
N GLY A 346 7.66 -24.61 -22.49
CA GLY A 346 7.70 -23.22 -22.05
C GLY A 346 7.92 -22.20 -23.17
N THR A 347 8.23 -20.98 -22.71
CA THR A 347 8.75 -19.78 -23.40
C THR A 347 7.72 -19.00 -24.23
N LYS A 348 7.69 -17.66 -24.25
CA LYS A 348 8.64 -16.62 -23.80
C LYS A 348 7.86 -15.28 -23.77
N VAL A 349 7.91 -14.55 -22.66
CA VAL A 349 7.43 -13.16 -22.59
C VAL A 349 8.41 -12.27 -23.36
N GLN A 350 7.91 -11.60 -24.40
CA GLN A 350 8.64 -10.57 -25.13
C GLN A 350 8.79 -9.32 -24.26
N SER A 351 10.03 -8.99 -23.90
CA SER A 351 10.40 -7.66 -23.43
C SER A 351 11.21 -6.96 -24.52
N TYR A 352 10.63 -5.87 -25.01
CA TYR A 352 11.18 -5.02 -26.05
C TYR A 352 12.21 -4.08 -25.43
N SER A 353 13.49 -4.50 -25.41
CA SER A 353 14.61 -3.56 -25.23
C SER A 353 15.35 -3.45 -26.55
N LYS A 354 14.83 -2.60 -27.43
CA LYS A 354 15.47 -2.18 -28.68
C LYS A 354 16.57 -1.18 -28.34
N THR A 355 17.71 -1.69 -27.90
CA THR A 355 18.98 -0.94 -27.81
C THR A 355 19.92 -1.59 -28.83
N TYR A 356 20.49 -0.78 -29.71
CA TYR A 356 21.29 -1.18 -30.87
C TYR A 356 22.15 -2.45 -30.63
N ASP A 357 21.75 -3.57 -31.23
CA ASP A 357 22.51 -4.81 -31.22
C ASP A 357 23.64 -4.69 -32.24
N SER A 358 24.70 -3.99 -31.84
CA SER A 358 25.93 -3.82 -32.61
C SER A 358 26.75 -5.12 -32.72
N VAL A 359 26.22 -6.25 -32.24
CA VAL A 359 26.91 -7.54 -32.08
C VAL A 359 26.31 -8.64 -32.98
N ALA A 360 25.15 -8.40 -33.60
CA ALA A 360 24.45 -9.33 -34.48
C ALA A 360 25.19 -9.66 -35.81
N ASN A 361 26.24 -8.90 -36.16
CA ASN A 361 27.04 -9.11 -37.38
C ASN A 361 28.35 -9.89 -37.13
N LEU A 362 28.58 -10.40 -35.93
CA LEU A 362 29.75 -11.21 -35.63
C LEU A 362 29.53 -12.67 -36.05
N PRO A 363 30.56 -13.37 -36.56
CA PRO A 363 30.49 -14.81 -36.78
C PRO A 363 29.98 -15.53 -35.53
N THR A 364 29.17 -16.57 -35.71
CA THR A 364 28.50 -17.30 -34.62
C THR A 364 29.45 -17.74 -33.50
N GLU A 365 30.70 -18.02 -33.86
CA GLU A 365 31.82 -18.36 -32.96
C GLU A 365 32.08 -17.28 -31.89
N PHE A 366 31.96 -15.99 -32.24
CA PHE A 366 32.16 -14.88 -31.29
C PHE A 366 30.95 -14.62 -30.41
N TYR A 367 29.75 -14.92 -30.91
CA TYR A 367 28.53 -14.76 -30.12
C TYR A 367 28.54 -15.70 -28.89
N HIS A 368 29.09 -16.90 -29.06
CA HIS A 368 29.30 -17.85 -27.97
C HIS A 368 30.26 -17.31 -26.91
N TYR A 369 31.38 -16.71 -27.31
CA TYR A 369 32.35 -16.12 -26.39
C TYR A 369 31.79 -14.93 -25.58
N TYR A 370 31.04 -14.03 -26.22
CA TYR A 370 30.52 -12.82 -25.55
C TYR A 370 29.21 -13.02 -24.78
N HIS A 371 28.36 -13.94 -25.23
CA HIS A 371 27.00 -14.09 -24.69
C HIS A 371 26.67 -15.49 -24.17
N GLY A 372 27.45 -16.51 -24.51
CA GLY A 372 27.18 -17.89 -24.09
C GLY A 372 27.22 -18.07 -22.57
N SER A 373 28.08 -17.33 -21.87
CA SER A 373 28.18 -17.36 -20.40
C SER A 373 26.94 -16.84 -19.66
N ASN A 374 26.03 -16.13 -20.34
CA ASN A 374 24.80 -15.61 -19.72
C ASN A 374 23.71 -16.69 -19.58
N ASN A 375 23.76 -17.73 -20.41
CA ASN A 375 22.72 -18.76 -20.50
C ASN A 375 23.25 -20.18 -20.23
N ASP A 376 24.57 -20.41 -20.30
CA ASP A 376 25.18 -21.72 -20.09
C ASP A 376 26.41 -21.64 -19.15
N MET A 377 26.35 -22.44 -18.09
CA MET A 377 27.42 -22.55 -17.10
C MET A 377 28.68 -23.22 -17.68
N GLY A 378 28.52 -24.13 -18.64
CA GLY A 378 29.64 -24.77 -19.33
C GLY A 378 30.50 -23.75 -20.07
N THR A 379 29.85 -22.89 -20.85
CA THR A 379 30.50 -21.79 -21.58
C THR A 379 31.20 -20.80 -20.64
N LEU A 380 30.59 -20.46 -19.51
CA LEU A 380 31.23 -19.59 -18.51
C LEU A 380 32.53 -20.20 -17.95
N ILE A 381 32.55 -21.52 -17.73
CA ILE A 381 33.74 -22.24 -17.26
C ILE A 381 34.84 -22.24 -18.32
N GLU A 382 34.49 -22.42 -19.59
CA GLU A 382 35.44 -22.40 -20.71
C GLU A 382 36.09 -21.02 -20.90
N VAL A 383 35.29 -19.95 -20.90
CA VAL A 383 35.80 -18.58 -20.95
C VAL A 383 36.73 -18.33 -19.76
N ARG A 384 36.33 -18.76 -18.55
CA ARG A 384 37.16 -18.60 -17.34
C ARG A 384 38.49 -19.35 -17.43
N ARG A 385 38.49 -20.58 -17.93
CA ARG A 385 39.72 -21.39 -18.16
C ARG A 385 40.66 -20.71 -19.16
N THR A 386 40.10 -20.11 -20.20
CA THR A 386 40.86 -19.36 -21.20
C THR A 386 41.52 -18.13 -20.57
N TRP A 387 40.82 -17.40 -19.71
CA TRP A 387 41.38 -16.29 -18.93
C TRP A 387 42.44 -16.74 -17.92
N ASP A 388 42.27 -17.90 -17.28
CA ASP A 388 43.26 -18.45 -16.36
C ASP A 388 44.62 -18.71 -17.05
N ALA A 389 44.63 -18.96 -18.37
CA ALA A 389 45.86 -19.07 -19.16
C ALA A 389 46.67 -17.76 -19.21
N TYR A 390 46.01 -16.60 -19.07
CA TYR A 390 46.66 -15.28 -19.05
C TYR A 390 47.00 -14.79 -17.63
N ILE A 391 46.44 -15.44 -16.60
CA ILE A 391 46.59 -15.04 -15.20
C ILE A 391 47.61 -15.92 -14.44
N ARG A 392 47.84 -17.17 -14.89
CA ARG A 392 48.81 -18.08 -14.25
C ARG A 392 50.27 -17.68 -14.49
N PRO A 393 51.18 -17.96 -13.54
CA PRO A 393 52.62 -17.80 -13.75
C PRO A 393 53.08 -18.73 -14.89
N GLY A 394 53.40 -18.16 -16.05
CA GLY A 394 53.84 -18.90 -17.26
C GLY A 394 53.00 -18.65 -18.52
N GLY A 395 51.84 -17.98 -18.42
CA GLY A 395 51.07 -17.50 -19.58
C GLY A 395 51.66 -16.25 -20.24
N SER A 396 51.18 -15.88 -21.44
CA SER A 396 51.59 -14.63 -22.10
C SER A 396 51.27 -13.44 -21.19
N ARG A 397 52.30 -12.90 -20.55
CA ARG A 397 52.19 -11.86 -19.52
C ARG A 397 51.52 -10.63 -20.14
N ILE A 398 50.50 -10.10 -19.46
CA ILE A 398 50.15 -8.69 -19.61
C ILE A 398 51.47 -7.91 -19.43
N PRO A 399 51.89 -7.09 -20.41
CA PRO A 399 53.17 -6.41 -20.31
C PRO A 399 53.24 -5.61 -19.02
N GLY A 400 54.31 -5.80 -18.23
CA GLY A 400 54.54 -5.04 -16.99
C GLY A 400 54.91 -3.58 -17.22
N HIS A 401 54.87 -3.13 -18.47
CA HIS A 401 55.09 -1.76 -18.90
C HIS A 401 53.82 -1.25 -19.61
N TRP A 402 53.66 0.06 -19.61
CA TRP A 402 52.53 0.69 -20.30
C TRP A 402 52.62 0.42 -21.80
N VAL A 403 51.63 -0.31 -22.35
CA VAL A 403 51.45 -0.46 -23.79
C VAL A 403 50.63 0.73 -24.27
N GLN A 404 51.18 1.48 -25.21
CA GLN A 404 50.44 2.57 -25.85
C GLN A 404 49.23 1.98 -26.58
N ALA A 405 48.02 2.44 -26.22
CA ALA A 405 46.81 1.99 -26.88
C ALA A 405 46.85 2.39 -28.37
N PRO A 406 46.28 1.55 -29.27
CA PRO A 406 46.08 1.94 -30.65
C PRO A 406 45.23 3.23 -30.72
N PRO A 407 45.40 4.03 -31.79
CA PRO A 407 44.58 5.23 -31.98
C PRO A 407 43.09 4.87 -31.99
N PRO A 408 42.20 5.77 -31.54
CA PRO A 408 40.77 5.54 -31.53
C PRO A 408 40.28 5.13 -32.92
N ALA A 409 39.39 4.13 -32.97
CA ALA A 409 38.90 3.60 -34.23
C ALA A 409 38.08 4.62 -35.04
N ASP A 410 37.49 5.62 -34.38
CA ASP A 410 36.69 6.69 -34.99
C ASP A 410 36.84 8.02 -34.22
N ASP A 411 36.61 9.14 -34.91
CA ASP A 411 36.70 10.50 -34.39
C ASP A 411 35.74 10.76 -33.22
N ILE A 412 34.59 10.08 -33.21
CA ILE A 412 33.61 10.16 -32.12
C ILE A 412 34.24 9.64 -30.82
N TRP A 413 34.94 8.50 -30.87
CA TRP A 413 35.64 7.95 -29.71
C TRP A 413 36.81 8.81 -29.26
N ALA A 414 37.53 9.43 -30.21
CA ALA A 414 38.61 10.36 -29.90
C ALA A 414 38.11 11.57 -29.09
N SER A 415 36.91 12.08 -29.40
CA SER A 415 36.32 13.25 -28.72
C SER A 415 36.06 13.03 -27.22
N TYR A 416 35.83 11.79 -26.78
CA TYR A 416 35.63 11.46 -25.37
C TYR A 416 36.93 11.33 -24.57
N LEU A 417 38.08 11.19 -25.24
CA LEU A 417 39.39 11.00 -24.59
C LEU A 417 40.13 12.33 -24.36
N VAL A 418 39.75 13.38 -25.08
CA VAL A 418 40.30 14.73 -24.88
C VAL A 418 39.47 15.44 -23.81
N ARG A 419 40.05 15.72 -22.64
CA ARG A 419 39.39 16.61 -21.67
C ARG A 419 39.27 18.00 -22.29
N PRO A 420 38.11 18.67 -22.19
CA PRO A 420 38.03 20.07 -22.58
C PRO A 420 39.02 20.86 -21.71
N SER A 421 39.92 21.57 -22.37
CA SER A 421 40.78 22.57 -21.75
C SER A 421 39.89 23.69 -21.21
N ASN A 422 39.67 23.69 -19.90
CA ASN A 422 39.19 24.87 -19.19
C ASN A 422 40.34 25.81 -18.90
#